data_AF-A0A533S9V6-F1
#
_entry.id   AF-A0A533S9V6-F1
#
_cell.length_a   1.000
_cell.length_b   1.000
_cell.length_c   1.000
_cell.angle_alpha   90.00
_cell.angle_beta   90.00
_cell.angle_gamma   90.00
#
_symmetry.space_group_name_H-M   'P 1'
#
loop_
_entity.id
_entity.type
_entity.pdbx_description
1 polymer ?
#
loop_
_entity_poly.entity_id
_entity_poly.type
_entity_poly.pdbx_seq_one_letter_code
_entity_poly.pdbx_strand_id
1 'polypeptide(L)'
;MKAFLRSLDSLLVAGILCILLLSNSVYVPANFTERVRAFTRGLEFDYGTWEWNAIFLKLSQSALGAQRYLSAQDQAKTVLDCMALINDLDDTGNQIEKIYADPAIADPQASAKDLLARQAELQNRRAHLEPICESILQGQTSQA
;
A
#
# COMPACT_ATOMS: atom_id res chain seq x y z
N MET A 1 40.57 -1.11 -22.76
CA MET A 1 39.12 -1.38 -22.93
C MET A 1 38.73 -2.82 -22.62
N LYS A 2 39.29 -3.85 -23.28
CA LYS A 2 38.95 -5.28 -23.01
C LYS A 2 39.25 -5.76 -21.57
N ALA A 3 40.36 -5.30 -20.98
CA ALA A 3 40.69 -5.62 -19.58
C ALA A 3 39.74 -4.95 -18.57
N PHE A 4 39.29 -3.73 -18.87
CA PHE A 4 38.33 -2.98 -18.06
C PHE A 4 36.92 -3.61 -18.09
N LEU A 5 36.48 -4.05 -19.27
CA LEU A 5 35.23 -4.81 -19.43
C LEU A 5 35.27 -6.15 -18.66
N ARG A 6 36.39 -6.90 -18.74
CA ARG A 6 36.57 -8.13 -17.95
C ARG A 6 36.57 -7.90 -16.44
N SER A 7 37.14 -6.80 -15.95
CA SER A 7 37.09 -6.48 -14.51
C SER A 7 35.68 -6.09 -14.07
N LEU A 8 34.91 -5.43 -14.93
CA LEU A 8 33.52 -5.07 -14.66
C LEU A 8 32.63 -6.33 -14.59
N ASP A 9 32.80 -7.25 -15.54
CA ASP A 9 32.09 -8.53 -15.57
C ASP A 9 32.40 -9.37 -14.32
N SER A 10 33.66 -9.46 -13.91
CA SER A 10 34.06 -10.17 -12.69
C SER A 10 33.49 -9.55 -11.41
N LEU A 11 33.38 -8.22 -11.35
CA LEU A 11 32.76 -7.53 -10.21
C LEU A 11 31.24 -7.77 -10.16
N LEU A 12 30.58 -7.78 -11.31
CA LEU A 12 29.15 -8.11 -11.40
C LEU A 12 28.89 -9.56 -10.99
N VAL A 13 29.70 -10.51 -11.48
CA VAL A 13 29.60 -11.93 -11.09
C VAL A 13 29.88 -12.10 -9.60
N ALA A 14 30.90 -11.45 -9.05
CA ALA A 14 31.17 -11.48 -7.62
C ALA A 14 30.02 -10.88 -6.80
N GLY A 15 29.43 -9.77 -7.27
CA GLY A 15 28.25 -9.16 -6.64
C GLY A 15 27.03 -10.09 -6.64
N ILE A 16 26.73 -10.72 -7.78
CA ILE A 16 25.64 -11.69 -7.90
C ILE A 16 25.91 -12.90 -6.98
N LEU A 17 27.14 -13.41 -6.95
CA LEU A 17 27.52 -14.51 -6.07
C LEU A 17 27.36 -14.13 -4.60
N CYS A 18 27.80 -12.93 -4.19
CA CYS A 18 27.60 -12.43 -2.84
C CYS A 18 26.10 -12.33 -2.48
N ILE A 19 25.26 -11.82 -3.40
CA ILE A 19 23.81 -11.76 -3.18
C ILE A 19 23.24 -13.17 -2.98
N LEU A 20 23.57 -14.12 -3.84
CA LEU A 20 23.07 -15.51 -3.74
C LEU A 20 23.53 -16.19 -2.44
N LEU A 21 24.78 -15.96 -2.01
CA LEU A 21 25.32 -16.53 -0.77
C LEU A 21 24.75 -15.88 0.49
N LEU A 22 24.45 -14.57 0.45
CA LEU A 22 23.87 -13.83 1.59
C LEU A 22 22.34 -13.93 1.66
N SER A 23 21.67 -14.32 0.56
CA SER A 23 20.20 -14.44 0.50
C SER A 23 19.65 -15.55 1.41
N ASN A 24 20.50 -16.44 1.92
CA ASN A 24 20.08 -17.60 2.71
C ASN A 24 20.70 -17.61 4.11
N SER A 25 20.88 -16.44 4.72
CA SER A 25 21.06 -16.37 6.17
C SER A 25 19.76 -16.87 6.81
N VAL A 26 19.76 -18.14 7.25
CA VAL A 26 18.63 -18.75 7.95
C VAL A 26 18.50 -18.03 9.29
N TYR A 27 17.66 -17.00 9.30
CA TYR A 27 17.28 -16.29 10.51
C TYR A 27 16.42 -17.24 11.35
N VAL A 28 16.97 -17.71 12.47
CA VAL A 28 16.24 -18.52 13.44
C VAL A 28 15.40 -17.58 14.32
N PRO A 29 14.06 -17.63 14.27
CA PRO A 29 13.21 -16.74 15.07
C PRO A 29 13.45 -16.97 16.57
N ALA A 30 13.86 -15.93 17.29
CA ALA A 30 14.23 -16.01 18.70
C ALA A 30 13.00 -15.98 19.64
N ASN A 31 11.91 -15.31 19.24
CA ASN A 31 10.73 -15.12 20.07
C ASN A 31 9.42 -15.53 19.36
N PHE A 32 8.32 -15.60 20.12
CA PHE A 32 7.00 -16.01 19.62
C PHE A 32 6.53 -15.12 18.45
N THR A 33 6.70 -13.81 18.58
CA THR A 33 6.32 -12.83 17.54
C THR A 33 7.05 -13.08 16.24
N GLU A 34 8.36 -13.32 16.28
CA GLU A 34 9.15 -13.63 15.08
C GLU A 34 8.75 -14.96 14.43
N ARG A 35 8.34 -15.96 15.24
CA ARG A 35 7.80 -17.22 14.71
C ARG A 35 6.47 -17.01 14.00
N VAL A 36 5.57 -16.19 14.55
CA VAL A 36 4.30 -15.82 13.88
C VAL A 36 4.59 -15.05 12.59
N ARG A 37 5.52 -14.08 12.63
CA ARG A 37 5.94 -13.32 11.46
C ARG A 37 6.47 -14.17 10.33
N ALA A 38 7.15 -15.28 10.61
CA ALA A 38 7.59 -16.20 9.55
C ALA A 38 6.43 -16.69 8.67
N PHE A 39 5.21 -16.77 9.21
CA PHE A 39 4.00 -17.15 8.48
C PHE A 39 3.18 -15.95 7.99
N THR A 40 3.25 -14.81 8.68
CA THR A 40 2.42 -13.63 8.33
C THR A 40 3.14 -12.59 7.47
N ARG A 41 4.45 -12.73 7.19
CA ARG A 41 5.23 -11.72 6.46
C ARG A 41 4.69 -11.40 5.07
N GLY A 42 4.08 -12.36 4.38
CA GLY A 42 3.42 -12.13 3.09
C GLY A 42 2.09 -11.37 3.17
N LEU A 43 1.56 -11.17 4.38
CA LEU A 43 0.34 -10.42 4.69
C LEU A 43 0.65 -9.07 5.35
N GLU A 44 1.91 -8.82 5.74
CA GLU A 44 2.34 -7.54 6.28
C GLU A 44 2.39 -6.47 5.16
N PHE A 45 2.41 -5.20 5.56
CA PHE A 45 2.45 -4.08 4.62
C PHE A 45 3.74 -4.10 3.78
N ASP A 46 3.60 -4.07 2.45
CA ASP A 46 4.72 -4.02 1.51
C ASP A 46 5.20 -2.57 1.31
N TYR A 47 6.13 -2.17 2.19
CA TYR A 47 6.76 -0.85 2.13
C TYR A 47 7.49 -0.61 0.81
N GLY A 48 8.17 -1.61 0.24
CA GLY A 48 9.00 -1.43 -0.95
C GLY A 48 8.15 -1.13 -2.19
N THR A 49 7.11 -1.92 -2.43
CA THR A 49 6.17 -1.67 -3.53
C THR A 49 5.39 -0.38 -3.31
N TRP A 50 4.97 -0.10 -2.06
CA TRP A 50 4.27 1.14 -1.73
C TRP A 50 5.12 2.39 -1.99
N GLU A 51 6.40 2.39 -1.60
CA GLU A 51 7.33 3.50 -1.80
C GLU A 51 7.51 3.82 -3.29
N TRP A 52 7.77 2.80 -4.12
CA TRP A 52 7.93 3.00 -5.55
C TRP A 52 6.66 3.51 -6.21
N ASN A 53 5.50 2.94 -5.87
CA ASN A 53 4.21 3.40 -6.37
C ASN A 53 3.94 4.86 -5.97
N ALA A 54 4.27 5.24 -4.73
CA ALA A 54 4.10 6.60 -4.24
C ALA A 54 4.98 7.60 -4.99
N ILE A 55 6.24 7.26 -5.29
CA ILE A 55 7.13 8.11 -6.09
C ILE A 55 6.53 8.36 -7.48
N PHE A 56 6.11 7.32 -8.19
CA PHE A 56 5.51 7.47 -9.52
C PHE A 56 4.20 8.27 -9.47
N LEU A 57 3.35 8.01 -8.47
CA LEU A 57 2.12 8.75 -8.26
C LEU A 57 2.41 10.24 -8.06
N LYS A 58 3.38 10.60 -7.22
CA LYS A 58 3.75 12.00 -6.94
C LYS A 58 4.31 12.71 -8.16
N LEU A 59 5.10 12.03 -8.98
CA LEU A 59 5.56 12.57 -10.26
C LEU A 59 4.37 12.87 -11.19
N SER A 60 3.41 11.96 -11.29
CA SER A 60 2.22 12.16 -12.12
C SER A 60 1.32 13.30 -11.62
N GLN A 61 1.08 13.37 -10.30
CA GLN A 61 0.31 14.45 -9.67
C GLN A 61 0.97 15.81 -9.88
N SER A 62 2.31 15.88 -9.75
CA SER A 62 3.07 17.12 -9.93
C SER A 62 3.03 17.62 -11.38
N ALA A 63 3.01 16.70 -12.36
CA ALA A 63 2.90 17.05 -13.77
C ALA A 63 1.48 17.52 -14.16
N LEU A 64 0.43 16.87 -13.63
CA LEU A 64 -0.96 17.16 -13.97
C LEU A 64 -1.54 18.35 -13.20
N GLY A 65 -1.24 18.49 -11.90
CA GLY A 65 -1.79 19.55 -11.06
C GLY A 65 -3.32 19.58 -11.02
N ALA A 66 -3.96 18.40 -10.92
CA ALA A 66 -5.41 18.20 -11.07
C ALA A 66 -6.27 19.18 -10.26
N GLN A 67 -5.84 19.54 -9.05
CA GLN A 67 -6.55 20.49 -8.19
C GLN A 67 -6.73 21.88 -8.83
N ARG A 68 -5.84 22.30 -9.73
CA ARG A 68 -5.91 23.62 -10.40
C ARG A 68 -7.08 23.74 -11.37
N TYR A 69 -7.66 22.61 -11.80
CA TYR A 69 -8.78 22.58 -12.74
C TYR A 69 -10.15 22.47 -12.05
N LEU A 70 -10.19 22.34 -10.72
CA LEU A 70 -11.42 22.24 -9.94
C LEU A 70 -11.77 23.58 -9.30
N SER A 71 -13.07 23.92 -9.28
CA SER A 71 -13.57 25.06 -8.52
C SER A 71 -13.36 24.82 -7.01
N ALA A 72 -13.29 25.88 -6.21
CA ALA A 72 -13.17 25.74 -4.75
C ALA A 72 -14.31 24.90 -4.14
N GLN A 73 -15.52 25.02 -4.70
CA GLN A 73 -16.67 24.23 -4.29
C GLN A 73 -16.47 22.74 -4.61
N ASP A 74 -16.00 22.42 -5.82
CA ASP A 74 -15.74 21.03 -6.23
C ASP A 74 -14.57 20.42 -5.46
N GLN A 75 -13.55 21.21 -5.12
CA GLN A 75 -12.45 20.78 -4.26
C GLN A 75 -12.96 20.37 -2.87
N ALA A 76 -13.76 21.23 -2.23
CA ALA A 76 -14.34 20.93 -0.93
C ALA A 76 -15.24 19.70 -0.98
N LYS A 77 -16.09 19.58 -2.02
CA LYS A 77 -16.94 18.40 -2.22
C LYS A 77 -16.11 17.13 -2.39
N THR A 78 -15.04 17.18 -3.19
CA THR A 78 -14.16 16.03 -3.43
C THR A 78 -13.51 15.53 -2.14
N VAL A 79 -13.06 16.46 -1.28
CA VAL A 79 -12.50 16.10 0.04
C VAL A 79 -13.55 15.45 0.93
N LEU A 80 -14.78 16.00 0.98
CA LEU A 80 -15.87 15.41 1.77
C LEU A 80 -16.27 14.02 1.26
N ASP A 81 -16.34 13.83 -0.05
CA ASP A 81 -16.63 12.54 -0.67
C ASP A 81 -15.53 11.51 -0.36
N CYS A 82 -14.26 11.95 -0.30
CA CYS A 82 -13.13 11.11 0.12
C CYS A 82 -13.23 10.70 1.60
N MET A 83 -13.55 11.64 2.50
CA MET A 83 -13.72 11.35 3.93
C MET A 83 -14.88 10.38 4.17
N ALA A 84 -16.01 10.56 3.45
CA ALA A 84 -17.13 9.62 3.50
C ALA A 84 -16.72 8.22 3.02
N LEU A 85 -15.92 8.12 1.96
CA LEU A 85 -15.41 6.85 1.46
C LEU A 85 -14.47 6.14 2.45
N ILE A 86 -13.65 6.90 3.17
CA ILE A 86 -12.78 6.36 4.24
C ILE A 86 -13.64 5.83 5.39
N ASN A 87 -14.66 6.57 5.82
CA ASN A 87 -15.59 6.11 6.85
C ASN A 87 -16.30 4.81 6.44
N ASP A 88 -16.78 4.71 5.20
CA ASP A 88 -17.41 3.49 4.69
C ASP A 88 -16.45 2.28 4.73
N LEU A 89 -15.16 2.50 4.42
CA LEU A 89 -14.13 1.47 4.49
C LEU A 89 -13.87 1.01 5.91
N ASP A 90 -13.74 1.95 6.85
CA ASP A 90 -13.50 1.67 8.26
C ASP A 90 -14.69 0.93 8.87
N ASP A 91 -15.92 1.39 8.61
CA ASP A 91 -17.14 0.73 9.08
C ASP A 91 -17.30 -0.68 8.52
N THR A 92 -16.97 -0.88 7.24
CA THR A 92 -16.98 -2.21 6.61
C THR A 92 -15.90 -3.11 7.22
N GLY A 93 -14.69 -2.59 7.41
CA GLY A 93 -13.58 -3.31 8.06
C GLY A 93 -13.92 -3.73 9.48
N ASN A 94 -14.47 -2.83 10.28
CA ASN A 94 -14.91 -3.10 11.65
C ASN A 94 -15.98 -4.19 11.72
N GLN A 95 -16.90 -4.24 10.75
CA GLN A 95 -17.91 -5.30 10.67
C GLN A 95 -17.29 -6.66 10.33
N ILE A 96 -16.35 -6.69 9.39
CA ILE A 96 -15.59 -7.90 9.05
C ILE A 96 -14.83 -8.39 10.28
N GLU A 97 -14.08 -7.51 10.96
CA GLU A 97 -13.32 -7.87 12.16
C GLU A 97 -14.21 -8.46 13.25
N LYS A 98 -15.39 -7.88 13.50
CA LYS A 98 -16.36 -8.43 14.46
C LYS A 98 -16.79 -9.85 14.10
N ILE A 99 -17.01 -10.15 12.82
CA ILE A 99 -17.38 -11.50 12.36
C ILE A 99 -16.24 -12.50 12.59
N TYR A 100 -15.00 -12.12 12.27
CA TYR A 100 -13.84 -13.00 12.48
C TYR A 100 -13.44 -13.15 13.95
N ALA A 101 -13.80 -12.19 14.80
CA ALA A 101 -13.55 -12.23 16.23
C ALA A 101 -14.61 -13.00 17.03
N ASP A 102 -15.77 -13.33 16.44
CA ASP A 102 -16.86 -14.03 17.13
C ASP A 102 -16.69 -15.56 17.06
N PRO A 103 -16.40 -16.25 18.19
CA PRO A 103 -16.22 -17.70 18.22
C PRO A 103 -17.53 -18.48 18.00
N ALA A 104 -18.70 -17.85 18.07
CA ALA A 104 -19.98 -18.50 17.80
C ALA A 104 -20.23 -18.71 16.29
N ILE A 105 -19.48 -18.01 15.43
CA ILE A 105 -19.60 -18.10 13.97
C ILE A 105 -18.69 -19.22 13.47
N ALA A 106 -19.30 -20.33 13.01
CA ALA A 106 -18.56 -21.51 12.55
C ALA A 106 -17.78 -21.28 11.24
N ASP A 107 -18.32 -20.47 10.33
CA ASP A 107 -17.66 -20.07 9.08
C ASP A 107 -17.69 -18.54 8.91
N PRO A 108 -16.70 -17.83 9.49
CA PRO A 108 -16.60 -16.37 9.36
C PRO A 108 -16.41 -15.92 7.91
N GLN A 109 -15.73 -16.73 7.09
CA GLN A 109 -15.45 -16.41 5.69
C GLN A 109 -16.74 -16.37 4.86
N ALA A 110 -17.59 -17.38 5.01
CA ALA A 110 -18.90 -17.39 4.35
C ALA A 110 -19.81 -16.27 4.87
N SER A 111 -19.77 -16.01 6.18
CA SER A 111 -20.60 -14.98 6.83
C SER A 111 -20.20 -13.55 6.43
N ALA A 112 -18.91 -13.29 6.23
CA ALA A 112 -18.38 -11.98 5.84
C ALA A 112 -18.32 -11.76 4.31
N LYS A 113 -18.76 -12.73 3.49
CA LYS A 113 -18.56 -12.72 2.03
C LYS A 113 -19.00 -11.41 1.36
N ASP A 114 -20.19 -10.92 1.68
CA ASP A 114 -20.74 -9.71 1.06
C ASP A 114 -20.00 -8.44 1.53
N LEU A 115 -19.60 -8.40 2.80
CA LEU A 115 -18.78 -7.31 3.34
C LEU A 115 -17.38 -7.29 2.71
N LEU A 116 -16.78 -8.46 2.47
CA LEU A 116 -15.49 -8.57 1.77
C LEU A 116 -15.60 -8.06 0.32
N ALA A 117 -16.69 -8.40 -0.37
CA ALA A 117 -16.95 -7.88 -1.72
C ALA A 117 -17.14 -6.35 -1.70
N ARG A 118 -17.88 -5.83 -0.70
CA ARG A 118 -18.05 -4.39 -0.51
C ARG A 118 -16.74 -3.69 -0.20
N GLN A 119 -15.90 -4.26 0.65
CA GLN A 119 -14.58 -3.71 0.98
C GLN A 119 -13.71 -3.60 -0.27
N ALA A 120 -13.70 -4.63 -1.13
CA ALA A 120 -12.96 -4.60 -2.39
C ALA A 120 -13.46 -3.50 -3.35
N GLU A 121 -14.77 -3.31 -3.46
CA GLU A 121 -15.37 -2.21 -4.24
C GLU A 121 -14.93 -0.84 -3.71
N LEU A 122 -15.02 -0.64 -2.40
CA LEU A 122 -14.64 0.62 -1.76
C LEU A 122 -13.13 0.91 -1.89
N GLN A 123 -12.28 -0.11 -1.76
CA GLN A 123 -10.83 0.02 -1.96
C GLN A 123 -10.49 0.44 -3.39
N ASN A 124 -11.18 -0.14 -4.38
CA ASN A 124 -10.99 0.24 -5.78
C ASN A 124 -11.40 1.71 -6.01
N ARG A 125 -12.55 2.14 -5.45
CA ARG A 125 -12.96 3.55 -5.49
C ARG A 125 -11.93 4.46 -4.82
N ARG A 126 -11.37 4.04 -3.67
CA ARG A 126 -10.37 4.82 -2.93
C ARG A 126 -9.11 5.05 -3.77
N ALA A 127 -8.61 4.01 -4.43
CA ALA A 127 -7.42 4.09 -5.27
C ALA A 127 -7.49 5.17 -6.37
N HIS A 128 -8.71 5.55 -6.80
CA HIS A 128 -8.93 6.60 -7.80
C HIS A 128 -9.13 8.00 -7.18
N LEU A 129 -9.85 8.08 -6.05
CA LEU A 129 -10.25 9.35 -5.45
C LEU A 129 -9.17 9.94 -4.52
N GLU A 130 -8.45 9.07 -3.81
CA GLU A 130 -7.43 9.43 -2.83
C GLU A 130 -6.33 10.34 -3.42
N PRO A 131 -5.76 10.07 -4.62
CA PRO A 131 -4.75 10.94 -5.22
C PRO A 131 -5.26 12.37 -5.49
N ILE A 132 -6.54 12.53 -5.84
CA ILE A 132 -7.14 13.84 -6.13
C ILE A 132 -7.34 14.59 -4.83
N CYS A 133 -7.94 13.95 -3.82
CA CYS A 133 -8.14 14.52 -2.50
C CYS A 133 -6.81 14.97 -1.88
N GLU A 134 -5.77 14.14 -1.97
CA GLU A 134 -4.43 14.46 -1.48
C GLU A 134 -3.87 15.71 -2.17
N SER A 135 -3.98 15.80 -3.50
CA SER A 135 -3.49 16.95 -4.26
C SER A 135 -4.17 18.27 -3.87
N ILE A 136 -5.47 18.21 -3.53
CA ILE A 136 -6.25 19.36 -3.05
C ILE A 136 -5.74 19.78 -1.68
N LEU A 137 -5.68 18.84 -0.72
CA LEU A 137 -5.23 19.11 0.64
C LEU A 137 -3.79 19.64 0.68
N GLN A 138 -2.89 19.06 -0.12
CA GLN A 138 -1.52 19.55 -0.27
C GLN A 138 -1.48 20.97 -0.84
N GLY A 139 -2.34 21.28 -1.82
CA GLY A 139 -2.47 22.61 -2.39
C GLY A 139 -2.95 23.65 -1.36
N GLN A 140 -3.87 23.27 -0.48
CA GLN A 140 -4.38 24.14 0.59
C GLN A 140 -3.34 24.39 1.68
N THR A 141 -2.62 23.35 2.13
CA THR A 141 -1.61 23.47 3.18
C THR A 141 -0.33 24.17 2.72
N SER A 142 0.01 24.09 1.43
CA SER A 142 1.18 24.79 0.88
C SER A 142 0.96 26.30 0.68
N GLN A 143 -0.28 26.77 0.78
CA GLN A 143 -0.67 28.19 0.64
C GLN A 143 -0.95 28.88 1.99
N ALA A 144 -1.01 28.10 3.08
CA ALA A 144 -1.17 28.59 4.45
C ALA A 144 0.18 28.99 5.05
#